data_AF-A0A2M8DSD7-F1
#
_entry.id   AF-A0A2M8DSD7-F1
#
_cell.length_a   1.000
_cell.length_b   1.000
_cell.length_c   1.000
_cell.angle_alpha   90.00
_cell.angle_beta   90.00
_cell.angle_gamma   90.00
#
_symmetry.space_group_name_H-M   'P 1'
#
loop_
_entity.id
_entity.type
_entity.pdbx_description
1 polymer ?
#
loop_
_entity_poly.entity_id
_entity_poly.type
_entity_poly.pdbx_seq_one_letter_code
_entity_poly.pdbx_strand_id
1 'polypeptide(L)'
;MIKKVDFFVDQIPFDLKVTYFPDGFMALKWKEKGLKPELTELKQIAKANKIKFDSTQKNKFLLSELLTRLSESHLESVKNDISEFHKTRWKIIEEAMENKKELIKWLYEEQGERRFDSANRLFLVLIEKNNLEESWKLKRNIDFLRESIGSYLDKFKINNNLEINFDWKDEKYTSVSDALFIVKE
;
A
#
# COMPACT_ATOMS: atom_id res chain seq x y z
N MET A 1 30.01 -2.51 12.40
CA MET A 1 28.71 -2.65 13.09
C MET A 1 27.96 -3.74 12.36
N ILE A 2 27.56 -4.82 13.01
CA ILE A 2 26.83 -5.91 12.35
C ILE A 2 25.42 -5.38 12.02
N LYS A 3 25.05 -5.30 10.74
CA LYS A 3 23.67 -5.00 10.34
C LYS A 3 22.78 -6.09 10.95
N LYS A 4 21.74 -5.69 11.68
CA LYS A 4 20.82 -6.62 12.33
C LYS A 4 19.94 -7.22 11.24
N VAL A 5 20.12 -8.51 10.97
CA VAL A 5 19.29 -9.33 10.08
C VAL A 5 18.09 -9.85 10.89
N ASP A 6 16.90 -9.87 10.28
CA ASP A 6 15.71 -10.39 10.96
C ASP A 6 15.61 -11.91 10.88
N PHE A 7 15.84 -12.51 9.70
CA PHE A 7 15.77 -13.97 9.51
C PHE A 7 16.57 -14.43 8.29
N PHE A 8 16.68 -15.75 8.11
CA PHE A 8 17.33 -16.38 6.95
C PHE A 8 16.35 -17.31 6.24
N VAL A 9 16.39 -17.33 4.90
CA VAL A 9 15.72 -18.33 4.05
C VAL A 9 16.79 -18.92 3.15
N ASP A 10 16.95 -20.25 3.13
CA ASP A 10 17.99 -20.93 2.36
C ASP A 10 19.40 -20.30 2.56
N GLN A 11 19.75 -19.95 3.81
CA GLN A 11 20.99 -19.25 4.20
C GLN A 11 21.15 -17.82 3.68
N ILE A 12 20.16 -17.27 2.99
CA ILE A 12 20.14 -15.88 2.53
C ILE A 12 19.46 -14.99 3.59
N PRO A 13 20.09 -13.90 4.04
CA PRO A 13 19.51 -13.00 5.04
C PRO A 13 18.38 -12.15 4.45
N PHE A 14 17.33 -11.94 5.25
CA PHE A 14 16.19 -11.08 4.94
C PHE A 14 15.85 -10.17 6.12
N ASP A 15 15.40 -8.96 5.77
CA ASP A 15 14.74 -8.02 6.67
C ASP A 15 13.22 -8.09 6.48
N LEU A 16 12.46 -8.01 7.58
CA LEU A 16 11.01 -7.94 7.53
C LEU A 16 10.57 -6.47 7.50
N LYS A 17 9.81 -6.09 6.46
CA LYS A 17 9.26 -4.74 6.35
C LYS A 17 7.74 -4.75 6.38
N VAL A 18 7.17 -4.39 7.53
CA VAL A 18 5.71 -4.21 7.64
C VAL A 18 5.30 -2.80 7.20
N THR A 19 4.42 -2.73 6.21
CA THR A 19 3.89 -1.50 5.62
C THR A 19 2.37 -1.60 5.38
N TYR A 20 1.78 -0.49 4.96
CA TYR A 20 0.43 -0.44 4.37
C TYR A 20 0.56 -0.27 2.87
N PHE A 21 -0.56 -0.40 2.15
CA PHE A 21 -0.58 -0.04 0.74
C PHE A 21 -0.15 1.44 0.58
N PRO A 22 0.93 1.76 -0.16
CA PRO A 22 1.49 3.11 -0.12
C PRO A 22 0.62 4.14 -0.85
N ASP A 23 0.32 5.25 -0.17
CA ASP A 23 -0.42 6.39 -0.76
C ASP A 23 0.25 6.90 -2.05
N GLY A 24 1.58 6.96 -2.09
CA GLY A 24 2.34 7.39 -3.26
C GLY A 24 2.20 6.45 -4.45
N PHE A 25 2.17 5.13 -4.21
CA PHE A 25 1.96 4.13 -5.25
C PHE A 25 0.52 4.17 -5.76
N MET A 26 -0.46 4.35 -4.87
CA MET A 26 -1.86 4.59 -5.25
C MET A 26 -1.96 5.80 -6.18
N ALA A 27 -1.37 6.93 -5.79
CA ALA A 27 -1.38 8.15 -6.61
C ALA A 27 -0.72 7.97 -7.98
N LEU A 28 0.39 7.22 -8.05
CA LEU A 28 1.05 6.84 -9.30
C LEU A 28 0.10 6.06 -10.22
N LYS A 29 -0.56 5.02 -9.69
CA LYS A 29 -1.48 4.16 -10.44
C LYS A 29 -2.72 4.90 -10.93
N TRP A 30 -3.24 5.83 -10.13
CA TRP A 30 -4.31 6.72 -10.55
C TRP A 30 -3.91 7.56 -11.77
N LYS A 31 -2.72 8.15 -11.73
CA LYS A 31 -2.19 8.96 -12.83
C LYS A 31 -2.00 8.13 -14.11
N GLU A 32 -1.45 6.93 -14.00
CA GLU A 32 -1.25 6.00 -15.14
C GLU A 32 -2.57 5.60 -15.80
N LYS A 33 -3.64 5.46 -15.01
CA LYS A 33 -5.01 5.20 -15.51
C LYS A 33 -5.71 6.43 -16.06
N GLY A 34 -5.04 7.60 -16.10
CA GLY A 34 -5.62 8.86 -16.57
C GLY A 34 -6.67 9.45 -15.62
N LEU A 35 -6.70 9.01 -14.35
CA LEU A 35 -7.63 9.48 -13.34
C LEU A 35 -7.12 10.77 -12.67
N LYS A 36 -8.04 11.59 -12.20
CA LYS A 36 -7.72 12.78 -11.38
C LYS A 36 -7.22 12.33 -10.00
N PRO A 37 -6.32 13.05 -9.33
CA PRO A 37 -5.87 12.67 -7.99
C PRO A 37 -7.03 12.41 -7.02
N GLU A 38 -6.91 11.41 -6.14
CA GLU A 38 -7.97 10.98 -5.20
C GLU A 38 -8.64 12.16 -4.49
N LEU A 39 -7.83 13.06 -3.93
CA LEU A 39 -8.32 14.23 -3.21
C LEU A 39 -9.12 15.19 -4.09
N THR A 40 -8.77 15.30 -5.37
CA THR A 40 -9.49 16.15 -6.34
C THR A 40 -10.85 15.54 -6.67
N GLU A 41 -10.90 14.23 -6.87
CA GLU A 41 -12.14 13.48 -7.14
C GLU A 41 -13.13 13.63 -5.97
N LEU A 42 -12.67 13.35 -4.75
CA LEU A 42 -13.51 13.46 -3.55
C LEU A 42 -14.01 14.91 -3.32
N LYS A 43 -13.17 15.91 -3.58
CA LYS A 43 -13.59 17.33 -3.52
C LYS A 43 -14.67 17.65 -4.56
N GLN A 44 -14.61 17.05 -5.75
CA GLN A 44 -15.62 17.27 -6.80
C GLN A 44 -16.96 16.65 -6.39
N ILE A 45 -16.96 15.42 -5.90
CA ILE A 45 -18.15 14.74 -5.38
C ILE A 45 -18.78 15.57 -4.25
N ALA A 46 -17.97 16.01 -3.28
CA ALA A 46 -18.46 16.81 -2.16
C ALA A 46 -19.08 18.14 -2.62
N LYS A 47 -18.40 18.87 -3.52
CA LYS A 47 -18.92 20.15 -4.05
C LYS A 47 -20.20 19.98 -4.85
N ALA A 48 -20.27 18.97 -5.72
CA ALA A 48 -21.45 18.68 -6.54
C ALA A 48 -22.70 18.39 -5.67
N ASN A 49 -22.49 17.75 -4.53
CA ASN A 49 -23.54 17.35 -3.60
C ASN A 49 -23.69 18.30 -2.38
N LYS A 50 -23.06 19.49 -2.41
CA LYS A 50 -23.12 20.52 -1.34
C LYS A 50 -22.67 20.03 0.05
N ILE A 51 -21.79 19.04 0.09
CA ILE A 51 -21.20 18.51 1.34
C ILE A 51 -20.02 19.41 1.74
N LYS A 52 -20.09 19.96 2.95
CA LYS A 52 -19.05 20.85 3.50
C LYS A 52 -17.83 20.05 3.97
N PHE A 53 -16.65 20.60 3.76
CA PHE A 53 -15.37 20.09 4.24
C PHE A 53 -14.40 21.26 4.48
N ASP A 54 -13.34 21.05 5.27
CA ASP A 54 -12.37 22.10 5.58
C ASP A 54 -11.18 22.07 4.61
N SER A 55 -11.22 22.95 3.61
CA SER A 55 -10.17 23.04 2.59
C SER A 55 -8.82 23.56 3.08
N THR A 56 -8.72 24.04 4.33
CA THR A 56 -7.50 24.61 4.89
C THR A 56 -6.59 23.57 5.54
N GLN A 57 -7.09 22.36 5.76
CA GLN A 57 -6.35 21.28 6.39
C GLN A 57 -5.27 20.68 5.48
N LYS A 58 -4.30 20.01 6.09
CA LYS A 58 -3.32 19.21 5.33
C LYS A 58 -4.03 18.09 4.57
N ASN A 59 -3.54 17.79 3.37
CA ASN A 59 -4.14 16.83 2.43
C ASN A 59 -4.53 15.48 3.07
N LYS A 60 -3.71 14.93 3.97
CA LYS A 60 -4.00 13.65 4.63
C LYS A 60 -5.24 13.71 5.53
N PHE A 61 -5.38 14.78 6.32
CA PHE A 61 -6.55 14.97 7.18
C PHE A 61 -7.80 15.25 6.34
N LEU A 62 -7.65 16.06 5.30
CA LEU A 62 -8.74 16.36 4.39
C LEU A 62 -9.24 15.13 3.61
N LEU A 63 -8.33 14.25 3.17
CA LEU A 63 -8.71 12.98 2.54
C LEU A 63 -9.57 12.14 3.47
N SER A 64 -9.11 11.96 4.72
CA SER A 64 -9.84 11.20 5.74
C SER A 64 -11.21 11.83 6.05
N GLU A 65 -11.28 13.15 6.22
CA GLU A 65 -12.54 13.86 6.46
C GLU A 65 -13.54 13.63 5.32
N LEU A 66 -13.08 13.80 4.07
CA LEU A 66 -13.92 13.62 2.89
C LEU A 66 -14.44 12.19 2.78
N LEU A 67 -13.58 11.19 2.97
CA LEU A 67 -13.99 9.79 2.95
C LEU A 67 -15.05 9.50 4.01
N THR A 68 -14.88 9.96 5.25
CA THR A 68 -15.88 9.80 6.30
C THR A 68 -17.21 10.46 5.93
N ARG A 69 -17.19 11.75 5.59
CA ARG A 69 -18.41 12.51 5.29
C ARG A 69 -19.18 11.96 4.09
N LEU A 70 -18.47 11.55 3.05
CA LEU A 70 -19.09 11.03 1.83
C LEU A 70 -19.66 9.63 2.07
N SER A 71 -18.97 8.77 2.82
CA SER A 71 -19.48 7.45 3.21
C SER A 71 -20.70 7.49 4.13
N GLU A 72 -20.83 8.52 4.97
CA GLU A 72 -21.99 8.73 5.85
C GLU A 72 -23.19 9.38 5.15
N SER A 73 -23.04 9.78 3.88
CA SER A 73 -24.09 10.45 3.13
C SER A 73 -25.31 9.54 2.89
N HIS A 74 -26.51 10.08 3.12
CA HIS A 74 -27.76 9.40 2.77
C HIS A 74 -28.14 9.53 1.29
N LEU A 75 -27.45 10.39 0.53
CA LEU A 75 -27.73 10.61 -0.89
C LEU A 75 -27.25 9.43 -1.73
N GLU A 76 -28.16 8.84 -2.51
CA GLU A 76 -27.86 7.66 -3.32
C GLU A 76 -26.80 7.93 -4.39
N SER A 77 -26.78 9.14 -4.98
CA SER A 77 -25.72 9.57 -5.90
C SER A 77 -24.33 9.49 -5.24
N VAL A 78 -24.19 10.01 -4.03
CA VAL A 78 -22.92 10.03 -3.29
C VAL A 78 -22.48 8.61 -2.91
N LYS A 79 -23.40 7.75 -2.50
CA LYS A 79 -23.09 6.34 -2.20
C LYS A 79 -22.55 5.62 -3.42
N ASN A 80 -23.15 5.84 -4.59
CA ASN A 80 -22.69 5.24 -5.84
C ASN A 80 -21.30 5.78 -6.22
N ASP A 81 -21.08 7.09 -6.14
CA ASP A 81 -19.78 7.71 -6.42
C ASP A 81 -18.67 7.17 -5.50
N ILE A 82 -18.96 7.02 -4.21
CA ILE A 82 -18.02 6.47 -3.22
C ILE A 82 -17.79 4.97 -3.42
N SER A 83 -18.84 4.21 -3.74
CA SER A 83 -18.69 2.80 -4.07
C SER A 83 -17.75 2.61 -5.27
N GLU A 84 -17.90 3.42 -6.32
CA GLU A 84 -17.04 3.36 -7.50
C GLU A 84 -15.61 3.82 -7.21
N PHE A 85 -15.45 4.84 -6.37
CA PHE A 85 -14.14 5.27 -5.86
C PHE A 85 -13.41 4.13 -5.13
N HIS A 86 -14.10 3.42 -4.22
CA HIS A 86 -13.52 2.29 -3.50
C HIS A 86 -13.21 1.10 -4.41
N LYS A 87 -14.09 0.78 -5.37
CA LYS A 87 -13.81 -0.26 -6.38
C LYS A 87 -12.56 0.07 -7.19
N THR A 88 -12.38 1.34 -7.55
CA THR A 88 -11.20 1.79 -8.29
C THR A 88 -9.92 1.58 -7.48
N ARG A 89 -9.91 1.97 -6.19
CA ARG A 89 -8.79 1.71 -5.28
C ARG A 89 -8.52 0.22 -5.13
N TRP A 90 -9.57 -0.59 -4.96
CA TRP A 90 -9.43 -2.04 -4.80
C TRP A 90 -8.86 -2.70 -6.05
N LYS A 91 -9.32 -2.31 -7.25
CA LYS A 91 -8.78 -2.82 -8.51
C LYS A 91 -7.28 -2.56 -8.65
N ILE A 92 -6.80 -1.39 -8.23
CA ILE A 92 -5.36 -1.07 -8.22
C ILE A 92 -4.60 -1.99 -7.25
N ILE A 93 -5.19 -2.32 -6.11
CA ILE A 93 -4.59 -3.23 -5.14
C ILE A 93 -4.54 -4.65 -5.71
N GLU A 94 -5.62 -5.13 -6.35
CA GLU A 94 -5.66 -6.44 -7.01
C GLU A 94 -4.58 -6.55 -8.10
N GLU A 95 -4.45 -5.54 -8.96
CA GLU A 95 -3.39 -5.49 -9.98
C GLU A 95 -1.99 -5.53 -9.35
N ALA A 96 -1.78 -4.88 -8.20
CA ALA A 96 -0.52 -4.92 -7.46
C ALA A 96 -0.28 -6.28 -6.77
N MET A 97 -1.33 -6.99 -6.37
CA MET A 97 -1.25 -8.34 -5.82
C MET A 97 -0.88 -9.37 -6.90
N GLU A 98 -1.42 -9.18 -8.12
CA GLU A 98 -1.09 -10.00 -9.29
C GLU A 98 0.34 -9.72 -9.80
N ASN A 99 0.76 -8.45 -9.81
CA ASN A 99 2.11 -8.03 -10.21
C ASN A 99 2.84 -7.31 -9.07
N LYS A 100 3.29 -8.10 -8.10
CA LYS A 100 3.98 -7.59 -6.90
C LYS A 100 5.29 -6.86 -7.20
N LYS A 101 5.99 -7.24 -8.27
CA LYS A 101 7.33 -6.72 -8.59
C LYS A 101 7.34 -5.22 -8.72
N GLU A 102 6.29 -4.66 -9.32
CA GLU A 102 6.17 -3.23 -9.52
C GLU A 102 6.03 -2.47 -8.21
N LEU A 103 5.17 -2.95 -7.30
CA LEU A 103 5.04 -2.38 -5.97
C LEU A 103 6.34 -2.51 -5.17
N ILE A 104 6.99 -3.68 -5.22
CA ILE A 104 8.24 -3.92 -4.50
C ILE A 104 9.34 -3.00 -5.01
N LYS A 105 9.48 -2.86 -6.34
CA LYS A 105 10.40 -1.91 -6.96
C LYS A 105 10.14 -0.51 -6.43
N TRP A 106 8.90 -0.01 -6.53
CA TRP A 106 8.52 1.30 -6.02
C TRP A 106 8.86 1.49 -4.53
N LEU A 107 8.63 0.46 -3.70
CA LEU A 107 8.96 0.49 -2.26
C LEU A 107 10.46 0.64 -1.99
N TYR A 108 11.32 0.16 -2.88
CA TYR A 108 12.77 0.38 -2.77
C TYR A 108 13.19 1.76 -3.28
N GLU A 109 12.63 2.22 -4.40
CA GLU A 109 13.00 3.48 -5.06
C GLU A 109 12.56 4.71 -4.24
N GLU A 110 11.37 4.64 -3.63
CA GLU A 110 10.78 5.73 -2.85
C GLU A 110 11.19 5.72 -1.37
N GLN A 111 12.30 5.06 -1.04
CA GLN A 111 12.88 5.11 0.29
C GLN A 111 13.46 6.48 0.61
N GLY A 112 13.11 7.02 1.78
CA GLY A 112 13.74 8.23 2.30
C GLY A 112 15.23 8.05 2.55
N GLU A 113 16.04 9.06 2.23
CA GLU A 113 17.50 9.00 2.20
C GLU A 113 18.16 8.46 3.46
N ARG A 114 17.73 8.91 4.64
CA ARG A 114 18.26 8.43 5.92
C ARG A 114 17.92 6.98 6.26
N ARG A 115 17.06 6.34 5.47
CA ARG A 115 16.51 4.99 5.70
C ARG A 115 16.74 4.06 4.52
N PHE A 116 17.51 4.50 3.53
CA PHE A 116 17.83 3.68 2.38
C PHE A 116 18.59 2.43 2.83
N ASP A 117 18.11 1.28 2.38
CA ASP A 117 18.86 0.03 2.38
C ASP A 117 18.44 -0.79 1.15
N SER A 118 19.40 -1.54 0.61
CA SER A 118 19.24 -2.49 -0.50
C SER A 118 19.30 -3.95 -0.02
N ALA A 119 19.18 -4.18 1.28
CA ALA A 119 19.03 -5.52 1.84
C ALA A 119 17.82 -6.25 1.24
N ASN A 120 17.90 -7.58 1.16
CA ASN A 120 16.78 -8.44 0.79
C ASN A 120 15.64 -8.24 1.80
N ARG A 121 14.41 -8.09 1.30
CA ARG A 121 13.25 -7.83 2.17
C ARG A 121 12.08 -8.72 1.84
N LEU A 122 11.39 -9.15 2.88
CA LEU A 122 10.01 -9.59 2.76
C LEU A 122 9.10 -8.44 3.19
N PHE A 123 8.32 -7.92 2.25
CA PHE A 123 7.34 -6.88 2.55
C PHE A 123 6.04 -7.49 3.04
N LEU A 124 5.54 -7.01 4.17
CA LEU A 124 4.21 -7.34 4.67
C LEU A 124 3.30 -6.14 4.44
N VAL A 125 2.42 -6.23 3.45
CA VAL A 125 1.50 -5.14 3.06
C VAL A 125 0.15 -5.41 3.70
N LEU A 126 -0.17 -4.62 4.75
CA LEU A 126 -1.42 -4.76 5.49
C LEU A 126 -2.51 -3.88 4.86
N ILE A 127 -3.68 -4.49 4.65
CA ILE A 127 -4.80 -3.88 3.92
C ILE A 127 -6.12 -4.19 4.62
N GLU A 128 -6.80 -3.16 5.10
CA GLU A 128 -8.20 -3.24 5.52
C GLU A 128 -9.08 -2.86 4.33
N LYS A 129 -9.70 -3.87 3.69
CA LYS A 129 -10.35 -3.74 2.38
C LYS A 129 -11.48 -2.71 2.39
N ASN A 130 -12.26 -2.67 3.47
CA ASN A 130 -13.39 -1.76 3.60
C ASN A 130 -12.97 -0.33 3.99
N ASN A 131 -11.78 -0.19 4.58
CA ASN A 131 -11.26 1.12 4.99
C ASN A 131 -9.73 1.09 5.06
N LEU A 132 -9.10 1.42 3.94
CA LEU A 132 -7.64 1.40 3.81
C LEU A 132 -6.94 2.29 4.84
N GLU A 133 -7.61 3.33 5.32
CA GLU A 133 -7.07 4.30 6.28
C GLU A 133 -7.02 3.72 7.69
N GLU A 134 -7.68 2.58 7.91
CA GLU A 134 -7.66 1.79 9.14
C GLU A 134 -6.75 0.55 9.06
N SER A 135 -6.03 0.35 7.94
CA SER A 135 -5.08 -0.77 7.78
C SER A 135 -4.03 -0.82 8.90
N TRP A 136 -3.77 0.31 9.57
CA TRP A 136 -2.88 0.35 10.73
C TRP A 136 -3.37 -0.45 11.92
N LYS A 137 -4.68 -0.67 12.07
CA LYS A 137 -5.27 -1.49 13.13
C LYS A 137 -4.86 -2.95 13.01
N LEU A 138 -4.60 -3.44 11.78
CA LEU A 138 -4.20 -4.82 11.51
C LEU A 138 -2.89 -5.22 12.18
N LYS A 139 -1.99 -4.25 12.43
CA LYS A 139 -0.74 -4.50 13.17
C LYS A 139 -0.97 -5.06 14.58
N ARG A 140 -2.15 -4.83 15.16
CA ARG A 140 -2.51 -5.28 16.51
C ARG A 140 -3.12 -6.69 16.52
N ASN A 141 -3.53 -7.21 15.37
CA ASN A 141 -4.12 -8.54 15.26
C ASN A 141 -3.02 -9.60 15.07
N ILE A 142 -2.26 -9.84 16.13
CA ILE A 142 -1.04 -10.68 16.08
C ILE A 142 -1.35 -12.11 15.62
N ASP A 143 -2.47 -12.69 16.04
CA ASP A 143 -2.80 -14.07 15.72
C ASP A 143 -3.10 -14.23 14.22
N PHE A 144 -3.89 -13.33 13.64
CA PHE A 144 -4.16 -13.31 12.20
C PHE A 144 -2.88 -13.10 11.36
N LEU A 145 -2.00 -12.20 11.81
CA LEU A 145 -0.70 -11.98 11.16
C LEU A 145 0.17 -13.24 11.23
N ARG A 146 0.22 -13.91 12.38
CA ARG A 146 1.03 -15.12 12.59
C ARG A 146 0.61 -16.24 11.65
N GLU A 147 -0.68 -16.51 11.54
CA GLU A 147 -1.23 -17.56 10.66
C GLU A 147 -0.92 -17.28 9.19
N SER A 148 -1.14 -16.04 8.75
CA SER A 148 -0.89 -15.62 7.36
C SER A 148 0.59 -15.68 6.99
N ILE A 149 1.47 -15.19 7.89
CA ILE A 149 2.92 -15.20 7.67
C ILE A 149 3.46 -16.63 7.69
N GLY A 150 3.04 -17.46 8.66
CA GLY A 150 3.48 -18.85 8.76
C GLY A 150 3.14 -19.64 7.51
N SER A 151 1.88 -19.56 7.06
CA SER A 151 1.39 -20.25 5.86
C SER A 151 2.16 -19.86 4.58
N TYR A 152 2.62 -18.61 4.51
CA TYR A 152 3.43 -18.12 3.40
C TYR A 152 4.87 -18.64 3.50
N LEU A 153 5.50 -18.50 4.66
CA LEU A 153 6.90 -18.91 4.88
C LEU A 153 7.10 -20.43 4.70
N ASP A 154 6.11 -21.26 5.03
CA ASP A 154 6.17 -22.72 4.82
C ASP A 154 6.33 -23.11 3.34
N LYS A 155 5.89 -22.24 2.42
CA LYS A 155 5.95 -22.45 0.97
C LYS A 155 7.02 -21.59 0.29
N PHE A 156 7.59 -20.63 1.02
CA PHE A 156 8.50 -19.65 0.47
C PHE A 156 9.81 -20.32 0.08
N LYS A 157 10.20 -20.17 -1.18
CA LYS A 157 11.45 -20.69 -1.73
C LYS A 157 12.09 -19.64 -2.61
N ILE A 158 13.39 -19.47 -2.44
CA ILE A 158 14.14 -18.51 -3.24
C ILE A 158 14.22 -19.02 -4.68
N ASN A 159 13.86 -18.16 -5.61
CA ASN A 159 13.95 -18.43 -7.04
C ASN A 159 14.18 -17.12 -7.79
N ASN A 160 14.56 -17.22 -9.07
CA ASN A 160 14.93 -16.07 -9.90
C ASN A 160 13.77 -15.06 -10.10
N ASN A 161 12.52 -15.46 -9.90
CA ASN A 161 11.39 -14.53 -10.00
C ASN A 161 11.35 -13.53 -8.84
N LEU A 162 12.10 -13.76 -7.76
CA LEU A 162 12.19 -12.84 -6.62
C LEU A 162 13.24 -11.75 -6.79
N GLU A 163 14.02 -11.78 -7.88
CA GLU A 163 14.96 -10.71 -8.17
C GLU A 163 14.21 -9.42 -8.56
N ILE A 164 14.58 -8.33 -7.88
CA ILE A 164 14.09 -6.97 -8.09
C ILE A 164 15.28 -6.08 -8.42
N ASN A 165 15.22 -5.46 -9.60
CA ASN A 165 16.15 -4.44 -10.04
C ASN A 165 15.48 -3.08 -9.89
N PHE A 166 16.14 -2.15 -9.20
CA PHE A 166 15.58 -0.84 -8.89
C PHE A 166 16.66 0.25 -8.88
N ASP A 167 16.23 1.47 -9.15
CA ASP A 167 17.09 2.63 -9.20
C ASP A 167 16.90 3.46 -7.92
N TRP A 168 17.99 3.79 -7.24
CA TRP A 168 17.92 4.70 -6.10
C TRP A 168 18.95 5.82 -6.28
N LYS A 169 18.43 7.04 -6.47
CA LYS A 169 19.20 8.18 -6.99
C LYS A 169 19.85 7.80 -8.33
N ASP A 170 21.16 7.98 -8.48
CA ASP A 170 21.90 7.72 -9.72
C ASP A 170 22.55 6.32 -9.73
N GLU A 171 22.20 5.45 -8.78
CA GLU A 171 22.75 4.11 -8.65
C GLU A 171 21.70 3.01 -8.88
N LYS A 172 22.14 1.88 -9.43
CA LYS A 172 21.32 0.70 -9.68
C LYS A 172 21.60 -0.37 -8.64
N TYR A 173 20.54 -1.00 -8.15
CA TYR A 173 20.60 -2.02 -7.13
C TYR A 173 19.80 -3.26 -7.54
N THR A 174 20.22 -4.40 -7.00
CA THR A 174 19.54 -5.68 -7.15
C THR A 174 19.35 -6.30 -5.77
N SER A 175 18.14 -6.75 -5.48
CA SER A 175 17.80 -7.45 -4.23
C SER A 175 16.88 -8.64 -4.51
N VAL A 176 16.92 -9.62 -3.61
CA VAL A 176 15.92 -10.70 -3.59
C VAL A 176 14.78 -10.28 -2.66
N SER A 177 13.56 -10.24 -3.16
CA SER A 177 12.44 -9.69 -2.41
C SER A 177 11.09 -10.24 -2.87
N ASP A 178 10.14 -10.29 -1.95
CA ASP A 178 8.73 -10.57 -2.24
C ASP A 178 7.83 -9.72 -1.33
N ALA A 179 6.53 -9.69 -1.66
CA ALA A 179 5.49 -9.06 -0.86
C ALA A 179 4.39 -10.06 -0.51
N LEU A 180 4.04 -10.12 0.77
CA LEU A 180 2.85 -10.79 1.28
C LEU A 180 1.79 -9.73 1.59
N PHE A 181 0.65 -9.83 0.90
CA PHE A 181 -0.51 -8.99 1.14
C PHE A 181 -1.41 -9.66 2.17
N ILE A 182 -1.62 -9.00 3.30
CA ILE A 182 -2.57 -9.44 4.32
C ILE A 182 -3.78 -8.53 4.22
N VAL A 183 -4.85 -9.10 3.65
CA VAL A 183 -6.11 -8.41 3.44
C VAL A 183 -7.09 -8.87 4.51
N LYS A 184 -7.64 -7.92 5.25
CA LYS A 184 -8.80 -8.14 6.10
C LYS A 184 -10.05 -7.62 5.38
N GLU A 185 -11.08 -8.46 5.36
CA GLU A 185 -12.42 -8.14 4.87
C GLU A 185 -13.31 -7.52 5.96
#